data_AF-A0AAD4EME2-F1
#
_entry.id   AF-A0AAD4EME2-F1
#
_cell.length_a   1.000
_cell.length_b   1.000
_cell.length_c   1.000
_cell.angle_alpha   90.00
_cell.angle_beta   90.00
_cell.angle_gamma   90.00
#
_symmetry.space_group_name_H-M   'P 1'
#
loop_
_entity.id
_entity.type
_entity.pdbx_description
1 polymer ?
#
loop_
_entity_poly.entity_id
_entity_poly.type
_entity_poly.pdbx_seq_one_letter_code
_entity_poly.pdbx_strand_id
1 'polypeptide(L)'
;MVGLTLYDVLAIATTASTDDVRRAYKQKALETHPDKLEPTCIGARAPGCRGKVQKCMGGLSLVCEAFEVLSDPVKKKAYDDRIQLAQKNKKHWDEQHDKRVKTREEWARQVKERSEARMKERADFYENLKRIKEEKQRYVEMVELFYQELRDCHPEWESRRQAALQWKEMADKGQIPRRHTTRI
;
A
#
# COMPACT_ATOMS: atom_id res chain seq x y z
N MET A 1 3.22 -20.57 -13.32
CA MET A 1 3.31 -21.84 -14.08
C MET A 1 3.80 -21.52 -15.47
N VAL A 2 5.07 -21.80 -15.77
CA VAL A 2 5.57 -21.79 -17.14
C VAL A 2 5.00 -23.05 -17.79
N GLY A 3 4.23 -22.90 -18.87
CA GLY A 3 3.75 -24.06 -19.61
C GLY A 3 4.94 -24.89 -20.08
N LEU A 4 4.84 -26.22 -19.98
CA LEU A 4 5.87 -27.14 -20.44
C LEU A 4 6.23 -26.81 -21.89
N THR A 5 7.51 -26.53 -22.16
CA THR A 5 8.00 -26.35 -23.53
C THR A 5 8.19 -27.71 -24.21
N LEU A 6 8.23 -27.74 -25.54
CA LEU A 6 8.49 -28.99 -26.28
C LEU A 6 9.87 -29.58 -25.94
N TYR A 7 10.82 -28.72 -25.57
CA TYR A 7 12.13 -29.12 -25.05
C TYR A 7 12.03 -29.83 -23.68
N ASP A 8 11.17 -29.31 -22.79
CA ASP A 8 10.92 -29.93 -21.48
C ASP A 8 10.22 -31.29 -21.60
N VAL A 9 9.33 -31.46 -22.59
CA VAL A 9 8.64 -32.73 -22.87
C VAL A 9 9.62 -33.84 -23.27
N LEU A 10 10.62 -33.50 -24.10
CA LEU A 10 11.70 -34.42 -24.47
C LEU A 10 12.85 -34.47 -23.45
N ALA A 11 12.80 -33.63 -22.41
CA ALA A 11 13.85 -33.46 -21.40
C ALA A 11 15.23 -33.15 -22.00
N ILE A 12 15.26 -32.29 -23.02
CA ILE A 12 16.48 -31.87 -23.71
C ILE A 12 16.72 -30.37 -23.54
N ALA A 13 17.98 -29.95 -23.63
CA ALA A 13 18.33 -28.54 -23.67
C ALA A 13 17.88 -27.90 -25.00
N THR A 14 17.57 -26.60 -24.99
CA THR A 14 17.24 -25.82 -26.20
C THR A 14 18.37 -25.78 -27.23
N THR A 15 19.62 -25.99 -26.79
CA THR A 15 20.83 -26.06 -27.61
C THR A 15 21.09 -27.44 -28.22
N ALA A 16 20.25 -28.44 -27.95
CA ALA A 16 20.45 -29.82 -28.42
C ALA A 16 20.35 -29.94 -29.95
N SER A 17 21.16 -30.84 -30.52
CA SER A 17 21.18 -31.16 -31.95
C SER A 17 19.98 -32.03 -32.36
N THR A 18 19.67 -32.10 -33.65
CA THR A 18 18.59 -32.96 -34.19
C THR A 18 18.81 -34.45 -33.86
N ASP A 19 20.06 -34.89 -33.74
CA ASP A 19 20.37 -36.28 -33.37
C ASP A 19 20.08 -36.56 -31.89
N ASP A 20 20.25 -35.57 -31.02
CA ASP A 20 19.87 -35.68 -29.61
C ASP A 20 18.35 -35.69 -29.44
N VAL A 21 17.62 -34.90 -30.25
CA VAL A 21 16.16 -34.93 -30.33
C VAL A 21 15.67 -36.33 -30.72
N ARG A 22 16.30 -36.97 -31.71
CA ARG A 22 15.96 -38.34 -32.14
C ARG A 22 16.24 -39.38 -31.06
N ARG A 23 17.37 -39.26 -30.36
CA ARG A 23 17.72 -40.15 -29.24
C ARG A 23 16.74 -40.02 -28.08
N ALA A 24 16.44 -38.77 -27.67
CA ALA A 24 15.51 -38.48 -26.61
C ALA A 24 14.09 -38.95 -26.93
N TYR A 25 13.63 -38.74 -28.17
CA TYR A 25 12.35 -39.27 -28.65
C TYR A 25 12.27 -40.79 -28.54
N LYS A 26 13.30 -41.52 -29.01
CA LYS A 26 13.33 -42.99 -28.91
C LYS A 26 13.23 -43.45 -27.44
N GLN A 27 13.98 -42.82 -26.55
CA GLN A 27 13.94 -43.14 -25.13
C GLN A 27 12.57 -42.85 -24.51
N LYS A 28 12.02 -41.66 -24.75
CA LYS A 28 10.72 -41.22 -24.20
C LYS A 28 9.54 -42.01 -24.78
N ALA A 29 9.59 -42.34 -26.07
CA ALA A 29 8.60 -43.20 -26.70
C ALA A 29 8.62 -44.60 -26.08
N LEU A 30 9.80 -45.17 -25.81
CA LEU A 30 9.93 -46.47 -25.14
C LEU A 30 9.53 -46.45 -23.66
N GLU A 31 9.65 -45.31 -22.97
CA GLU A 31 9.17 -45.12 -21.60
C GLU A 31 7.64 -44.98 -21.55
N THR A 32 7.05 -44.34 -22.57
CA THR A 32 5.62 -43.97 -22.60
C THR A 32 4.77 -44.94 -23.43
N HIS A 33 5.39 -45.97 -24.05
CA HIS A 33 4.69 -46.92 -24.91
C HIS A 33 3.64 -47.72 -24.13
N PRO A 34 2.40 -47.85 -24.64
CA PRO A 34 1.33 -48.56 -23.94
C PRO A 34 1.61 -50.06 -23.71
N ASP A 35 2.57 -50.64 -24.44
CA ASP A 35 2.99 -52.05 -24.28
C ASP A 35 3.86 -52.31 -23.04
N LYS A 36 4.50 -51.27 -22.47
CA LYS A 36 5.18 -51.37 -21.16
C LYS A 36 4.25 -51.16 -19.98
N LEU A 37 2.97 -50.82 -20.23
CA LEU A 37 1.95 -50.99 -19.21
C LEU A 37 1.80 -52.50 -19.04
N GLU A 38 2.17 -53.02 -17.87
CA GLU A 38 2.13 -54.45 -17.61
C GLU A 38 0.88 -55.12 -18.20
N PRO A 39 0.97 -56.33 -18.76
CA PRO A 39 -0.16 -57.05 -19.37
C PRO A 39 -1.38 -57.18 -18.45
N THR A 40 -1.21 -56.94 -17.15
CA THR A 40 -2.25 -56.68 -16.15
C THR A 40 -3.28 -55.61 -16.57
N CYS A 41 -2.95 -54.72 -17.51
CA CYS A 41 -3.83 -53.64 -17.98
C CYS A 41 -4.61 -53.97 -19.27
N ILE A 42 -4.12 -54.92 -20.06
CA ILE A 42 -4.62 -55.20 -21.41
C ILE A 42 -5.89 -56.09 -21.37
N GLY A 43 -6.09 -56.83 -20.27
CA GLY A 43 -7.29 -57.66 -20.05
C GLY A 43 -8.19 -57.24 -18.87
N ALA A 44 -7.81 -56.28 -18.04
CA ALA A 44 -8.49 -56.06 -16.77
C ALA A 44 -9.45 -54.85 -16.80
N ARG A 45 -10.73 -55.14 -16.56
CA ARG A 45 -11.76 -54.23 -16.03
C ARG A 45 -11.40 -53.70 -14.62
N ALA A 46 -10.14 -53.38 -14.34
CA ALA A 46 -9.68 -52.85 -13.07
C ALA A 46 -9.98 -51.33 -12.99
N PRO A 47 -10.75 -50.86 -11.99
CA PRO A 47 -11.01 -49.44 -11.78
C PRO A 47 -9.73 -48.76 -11.30
N GLY A 48 -8.95 -48.22 -12.24
CA GLY A 48 -7.66 -47.59 -11.99
C GLY A 48 -6.72 -47.62 -13.20
N CYS A 49 -6.90 -48.60 -14.11
CA CYS A 49 -6.06 -48.74 -15.30
C CYS A 49 -6.42 -47.75 -16.41
N ARG A 50 -7.69 -47.35 -16.56
CA ARG A 50 -8.14 -46.38 -17.58
C ARG A 50 -7.43 -45.03 -17.48
N GLY A 51 -7.25 -44.52 -16.26
CA GLY A 51 -6.56 -43.25 -16.03
C GLY A 51 -5.07 -43.29 -16.35
N LYS A 52 -4.42 -44.46 -16.17
CA LYS A 52 -3.00 -44.67 -16.51
C LYS A 52 -2.81 -44.75 -18.03
N VAL A 53 -3.64 -45.53 -18.73
CA VAL A 53 -3.65 -45.64 -20.19
C VAL A 53 -3.90 -44.28 -20.85
N GLN A 54 -4.87 -43.51 -20.36
CA GLN A 54 -5.17 -42.17 -20.88
C GLN A 54 -4.00 -41.19 -20.69
N LYS A 55 -3.33 -41.23 -19.52
CA LYS A 55 -2.15 -40.40 -19.26
C LYS A 55 -0.95 -40.80 -20.13
N CYS A 56 -0.74 -42.10 -20.35
CA CYS A 56 0.31 -42.60 -21.23
C CYS A 56 0.05 -42.24 -22.69
N MET A 57 -1.19 -42.39 -23.18
CA MET A 57 -1.56 -41.93 -24.53
C MET A 57 -1.37 -40.42 -24.70
N GLY A 58 -1.80 -39.62 -23.71
CA GLY A 58 -1.58 -38.17 -23.73
C GLY A 58 -0.09 -37.79 -23.72
N GLY A 59 0.72 -38.47 -22.90
CA GLY A 59 2.17 -38.27 -22.86
C GLY A 59 2.87 -38.65 -24.16
N LEU A 60 2.48 -39.77 -24.79
CA LEU A 60 3.03 -40.20 -26.06
C LEU A 60 2.67 -39.22 -27.18
N SER A 61 1.44 -38.71 -27.20
CA SER A 61 1.00 -37.68 -28.16
C SER A 61 1.87 -36.42 -28.06
N LEU A 62 2.15 -35.94 -26.84
CA LEU A 62 3.00 -34.77 -26.61
C LEU A 62 4.46 -35.01 -27.04
N VAL A 63 4.98 -36.21 -26.79
CA VAL A 63 6.33 -36.62 -27.21
C VAL A 63 6.43 -36.68 -28.74
N CYS A 64 5.41 -37.20 -29.41
CA CYS A 64 5.32 -37.21 -30.88
C CYS A 64 5.23 -35.79 -31.46
N GLU A 65 4.39 -34.93 -30.89
CA GLU A 65 4.26 -33.52 -31.30
C GLU A 65 5.59 -32.77 -31.13
N ALA A 66 6.25 -32.94 -29.97
CA ALA A 66 7.56 -32.37 -29.72
C ALA A 66 8.60 -32.84 -30.74
N PHE A 67 8.62 -34.13 -31.08
CA PHE A 67 9.50 -34.66 -32.10
C PHE A 67 9.18 -34.11 -33.50
N GLU A 68 7.91 -34.01 -33.88
CA GLU A 68 7.50 -33.50 -35.19
C GLU A 68 7.97 -32.04 -35.42
N VAL A 69 7.90 -31.22 -34.36
CA VAL A 69 8.32 -29.81 -34.43
C VAL A 69 9.83 -29.65 -34.30
N LEU A 70 10.50 -30.42 -33.43
CA LEU A 70 11.93 -30.25 -33.13
C LEU A 70 12.87 -31.02 -34.06
N SER A 71 12.37 -32.02 -34.80
CA SER A 71 13.18 -32.82 -35.73
C SER A 71 13.47 -32.11 -37.06
N ASP A 72 12.58 -31.21 -37.51
CA ASP A 72 12.74 -30.41 -38.72
C ASP A 72 13.34 -29.03 -38.37
N PRO A 73 14.49 -28.63 -38.94
CA PRO A 73 15.12 -27.34 -38.65
C PRO A 73 14.22 -26.13 -38.96
N VAL A 74 13.32 -26.23 -39.95
CA VAL A 74 12.41 -25.15 -40.32
C VAL A 74 11.32 -24.99 -39.25
N LYS A 75 10.70 -26.10 -38.83
CA LYS A 75 9.69 -26.09 -37.78
C LYS A 75 10.29 -25.69 -36.42
N LYS A 76 11.50 -26.17 -36.10
CA LYS A 76 12.24 -25.80 -34.89
C LYS A 76 12.47 -24.29 -34.81
N LYS A 77 12.97 -23.70 -35.91
CA LYS A 77 13.20 -22.24 -35.97
C LYS A 77 11.90 -21.45 -35.78
N ALA A 78 10.82 -21.86 -36.46
CA ALA A 78 9.51 -21.20 -36.30
C ALA A 78 8.98 -21.30 -34.86
N TYR A 79 9.19 -22.43 -34.18
CA TYR A 79 8.84 -22.61 -32.77
C TYR A 79 9.67 -21.70 -31.85
N ASP A 80 10.99 -21.67 -32.05
CA ASP A 80 11.91 -20.83 -31.29
C ASP A 80 11.59 -19.34 -31.46
N ASP A 81 11.30 -18.90 -32.69
CA ASP A 81 10.90 -17.52 -33.00
C ASP A 81 9.60 -17.14 -32.25
N ARG A 82 8.62 -18.05 -32.18
CA ARG A 82 7.37 -17.84 -31.42
C ARG A 82 7.62 -17.72 -29.92
N ILE A 83 8.48 -18.58 -29.36
CA ILE A 83 8.87 -18.49 -27.94
C ILE A 83 9.55 -17.14 -27.66
N GLN A 84 10.51 -16.75 -28.50
CA GLN A 84 11.23 -15.50 -28.32
C GLN A 84 10.29 -14.28 -28.42
N LEU A 85 9.35 -14.29 -29.37
CA LEU A 85 8.36 -13.22 -29.49
C LEU A 85 7.46 -13.15 -28.25
N ALA A 86 6.98 -14.28 -27.75
CA ALA A 86 6.17 -14.34 -26.54
C ALA A 86 6.94 -13.81 -25.31
N GLN A 87 8.23 -14.15 -25.18
CA GLN A 87 9.09 -13.63 -24.11
C GLN A 87 9.32 -12.12 -24.23
N LYS A 88 9.60 -11.60 -25.43
CA LYS A 88 9.75 -10.15 -25.68
C LYS A 88 8.47 -9.39 -25.34
N ASN A 89 7.33 -9.90 -25.78
CA ASN A 89 6.02 -9.31 -25.47
C ASN A 89 5.77 -9.29 -23.96
N LYS A 90 6.03 -10.41 -23.27
CA LYS A 90 5.89 -10.48 -21.81
C LYS A 90 6.75 -9.42 -21.11
N LYS A 91 8.04 -9.32 -21.46
CA LYS A 91 8.95 -8.30 -20.89
C LYS A 91 8.42 -6.88 -21.09
N HIS A 92 7.96 -6.55 -22.29
CA HIS A 92 7.39 -5.24 -22.57
C HIS A 92 6.14 -4.95 -21.71
N TRP A 93 5.25 -5.93 -21.54
CA TRP A 93 4.07 -5.79 -20.68
C TRP A 93 4.44 -5.62 -19.20
N ASP A 94 5.41 -6.39 -18.71
CA ASP A 94 5.91 -6.32 -17.33
C ASP A 94 6.55 -4.94 -17.07
N GLU A 95 7.40 -4.44 -17.97
CA GLU A 95 8.03 -3.11 -17.84
C GLU A 95 7.01 -1.96 -17.82
N GLN A 96 5.99 -2.04 -18.67
CA GLN A 96 4.92 -1.04 -18.70
C GLN A 96 4.06 -1.09 -17.44
N HIS A 97 3.88 -2.27 -16.84
CA HIS A 97 3.18 -2.43 -15.59
C HIS A 97 3.99 -1.84 -14.43
N ASP A 98 5.29 -2.14 -14.35
CA ASP A 98 6.18 -1.64 -13.30
C ASP A 98 6.29 -0.12 -13.30
N LYS A 99 6.35 0.50 -14.49
CA LYS A 99 6.32 1.97 -14.62
C LYS A 99 5.04 2.56 -14.04
N ARG A 100 3.88 1.94 -14.29
CA ARG A 100 2.59 2.40 -13.77
C ARG A 100 2.49 2.22 -12.25
N VAL A 101 3.02 1.13 -11.71
CA VAL A 101 3.07 0.90 -10.27
C VAL A 101 3.93 1.96 -9.59
N LYS A 102 5.15 2.21 -10.08
CA LYS A 102 6.04 3.25 -9.55
C LYS A 102 5.40 4.64 -9.59
N THR A 103 4.77 4.98 -10.71
CA THR A 103 4.06 6.27 -10.85
C THR A 103 2.93 6.40 -9.82
N ARG A 104 2.18 5.32 -9.57
CA ARG A 104 1.12 5.29 -8.54
C ARG A 104 1.69 5.41 -7.13
N GLU A 105 2.78 4.73 -6.83
CA GLU A 105 3.45 4.80 -5.52
C GLU A 105 3.99 6.20 -5.24
N GLU A 106 4.60 6.84 -6.24
CA GLU A 106 5.07 8.21 -6.16
C GLU A 106 3.92 9.19 -5.93
N TRP A 107 2.81 9.03 -6.65
CA TRP A 107 1.62 9.84 -6.45
C TRP A 107 1.04 9.65 -5.03
N ALA A 108 0.96 8.40 -4.55
CA ALA A 108 0.49 8.10 -3.20
C ALA A 108 1.41 8.72 -2.13
N ARG A 109 2.73 8.69 -2.34
CA ARG A 109 3.70 9.32 -1.45
C ARG A 109 3.50 10.84 -1.38
N GLN A 110 3.37 11.50 -2.53
CA GLN A 110 3.12 12.95 -2.60
C GLN A 110 1.80 13.35 -1.94
N VAL A 111 0.73 12.57 -2.16
CA VAL A 111 -0.57 12.83 -1.52
C VAL A 111 -0.48 12.67 0.00
N LYS A 112 0.22 11.63 0.47
CA LYS A 112 0.42 11.39 1.90
C LYS A 112 1.22 12.53 2.54
N GLU A 113 2.34 12.92 1.94
CA GLU A 113 3.17 14.03 2.40
C GLU A 113 2.39 15.35 2.45
N ARG A 114 1.61 15.67 1.41
CA ARG A 114 0.76 16.86 1.40
C ARG A 114 -0.32 16.80 2.48
N SER A 115 -0.87 15.61 2.75
CA SER A 115 -1.84 15.42 3.82
C SER A 115 -1.19 15.62 5.20
N GLU A 116 -0.02 15.04 5.41
CA GLU A 116 0.75 15.15 6.65
C GLU A 116 1.19 16.59 6.89
N ALA A 117 1.65 17.32 5.87
CA ALA A 117 1.99 18.74 5.96
C ALA A 117 0.79 19.58 6.41
N ARG A 118 -0.39 19.38 5.80
CA ARG A 118 -1.63 20.07 6.22
C ARG A 118 -2.02 19.76 7.67
N MET A 119 -1.86 18.51 8.09
CA MET A 119 -2.16 18.11 9.46
C MET A 119 -1.14 18.69 10.46
N LYS A 120 0.13 18.74 10.07
CA LYS A 120 1.21 19.34 10.88
C LYS A 120 1.00 20.85 11.04
N GLU A 121 0.73 21.58 9.96
CA GLU A 121 0.41 23.01 10.03
C GLU A 121 -0.78 23.28 10.97
N ARG A 122 -1.80 22.42 10.89
CA ARG A 122 -2.96 22.51 11.77
C ARG A 122 -2.61 22.23 13.23
N ALA A 123 -1.76 21.24 13.50
CA ALA A 123 -1.27 20.95 14.84
C ALA A 123 -0.43 22.10 15.41
N ASP A 124 0.51 22.62 14.63
CA ASP A 124 1.37 23.76 14.99
C ASP A 124 0.51 25.01 15.28
N PHE A 125 -0.55 25.25 14.51
CA PHE A 125 -1.51 26.32 14.78
C PHE A 125 -2.20 26.16 16.14
N TYR A 126 -2.67 24.96 16.48
CA TYR A 126 -3.32 24.71 17.76
C TYR A 126 -2.35 24.85 18.94
N GLU A 127 -1.10 24.37 18.80
CA GLU A 127 -0.07 24.56 19.82
C GLU A 127 0.26 26.04 20.02
N ASN A 128 0.39 26.81 18.94
CA ASN A 128 0.62 28.24 19.04
C ASN A 128 -0.56 28.95 19.74
N LEU A 129 -1.80 28.61 19.37
CA LEU A 129 -2.99 29.17 20.01
C LEU A 129 -3.06 28.83 21.51
N LYS A 130 -2.68 27.61 21.87
CA LYS A 130 -2.58 27.17 23.26
C LYS A 130 -1.55 27.99 24.02
N ARG A 131 -0.36 28.19 23.45
CA ARG A 131 0.70 29.01 24.05
C ARG A 131 0.25 30.45 24.28
N ILE A 132 -0.41 31.06 23.30
CA ILE A 132 -0.96 32.42 23.42
C ILE A 132 -2.00 32.50 24.54
N LYS A 133 -2.88 31.50 24.67
CA LYS A 133 -3.87 31.45 25.75
C LYS A 133 -3.20 31.33 27.12
N GLU A 134 -2.19 30.48 27.25
CA GLU A 134 -1.43 30.31 28.49
C GLU A 134 -0.66 31.58 28.85
N GLU A 135 0.00 32.25 27.90
CA GLU A 135 0.68 33.54 28.11
C GLU A 135 -0.31 34.62 28.56
N LYS A 136 -1.47 34.72 27.90
CA LYS A 136 -2.54 35.64 28.29
C LYS A 136 -3.04 35.34 29.70
N GLN A 137 -3.21 34.07 30.05
CA GLN A 137 -3.66 33.67 31.38
C GLN A 137 -2.63 34.07 32.44
N ARG A 138 -1.34 33.80 32.22
CA ARG A 138 -0.26 34.22 33.12
C ARG A 138 -0.23 35.74 33.32
N TYR A 139 -0.47 36.50 32.26
CA TYR A 139 -0.56 37.96 32.36
C TYR A 139 -1.76 38.40 33.21
N VAL A 140 -2.93 37.77 33.02
CA VAL A 140 -4.12 38.03 33.84
C VAL A 140 -3.83 37.69 35.31
N GLU A 141 -3.26 36.53 35.59
CA GLU A 141 -2.88 36.11 36.95
C GLU A 141 -1.87 37.10 37.58
N MET A 142 -0.85 37.52 36.84
CA MET A 142 0.13 38.52 37.31
C MET A 142 -0.54 39.85 37.66
N VAL A 143 -1.44 40.33 36.81
CA VAL A 143 -2.17 41.58 37.02
C VAL A 143 -3.11 41.46 38.22
N GLU A 144 -3.79 40.33 38.37
CA GLU A 144 -4.65 40.06 39.53
C GLU A 144 -3.86 40.05 40.84
N LEU A 145 -2.69 39.40 40.87
CA LEU A 145 -1.78 39.42 42.03
C LEU A 145 -1.34 40.84 42.37
N PHE A 146 -0.92 41.63 41.38
CA PHE A 146 -0.55 43.02 41.60
C PHE A 146 -1.71 43.84 42.20
N TYR A 147 -2.94 43.64 41.72
CA TYR A 147 -4.12 44.29 42.31
C TYR A 147 -4.49 43.77 43.70
N GLN A 148 -4.17 42.53 44.04
CA GLN A 148 -4.33 41.99 45.39
C GLN A 148 -3.33 42.67 46.34
N GLU A 149 -2.04 42.71 45.99
CA GLU A 149 -1.02 43.41 46.79
C GLU A 149 -1.36 44.89 47.02
N LEU A 150 -1.85 45.57 45.98
CA LEU A 150 -2.27 46.98 46.08
C LEU A 150 -3.45 47.16 47.05
N ARG A 151 -4.39 46.20 47.10
CA ARG A 151 -5.50 46.20 48.06
C ARG A 151 -5.00 46.00 49.48
N ASP A 152 -4.10 45.06 49.67
CA ASP A 152 -3.54 44.73 50.99
C ASP A 152 -2.75 45.91 51.57
N CYS A 153 -2.01 46.65 50.73
CA CYS A 153 -1.23 47.81 51.15
C CYS A 153 -2.06 49.09 51.39
N HIS A 154 -3.27 49.20 50.83
CA HIS A 154 -4.09 50.41 50.95
C HIS A 154 -5.56 50.07 51.28
N PRO A 155 -5.88 49.69 52.52
CA PRO A 155 -7.25 49.30 52.92
C PRO A 155 -8.26 50.44 52.74
N GLU A 156 -7.83 51.70 52.87
CA GLU A 156 -8.68 52.85 52.57
C GLU A 156 -9.12 52.94 51.10
N TRP A 157 -8.41 52.29 50.17
CA TRP A 157 -8.71 52.36 48.73
C TRP A 157 -9.98 51.59 48.42
N GLU A 158 -10.15 50.44 49.06
CA GLU A 158 -11.34 49.62 48.93
C GLU A 158 -12.56 50.34 49.53
N SER A 159 -12.38 51.01 50.68
CA SER A 159 -13.39 51.88 51.28
C SER A 159 -13.79 53.04 50.37
N ARG A 160 -12.83 53.72 49.72
CA ARG A 160 -13.10 54.80 48.75
C ARG A 160 -13.81 54.29 47.50
N ARG A 161 -13.45 53.10 47.01
CA ARG A 161 -14.09 52.45 45.87
C ARG A 161 -15.53 52.04 46.18
N GLN A 162 -15.78 51.46 47.36
CA GLN A 162 -17.12 51.14 47.84
C GLN A 162 -17.96 52.41 47.99
N ALA A 163 -17.40 53.47 48.57
CA ALA A 163 -18.06 54.77 48.65
C ALA A 163 -18.40 55.32 47.26
N ALA A 164 -17.50 55.21 46.27
CA ALA A 164 -17.77 55.63 44.90
C ALA A 164 -18.85 54.78 44.19
N LEU A 165 -18.86 53.46 44.42
CA LEU A 165 -19.90 52.56 43.90
C LEU A 165 -21.27 52.85 44.52
N GLN A 166 -21.32 53.02 45.85
CA GLN A 166 -22.53 53.43 46.57
C GLN A 166 -23.00 54.80 46.09
N TRP A 167 -22.10 55.75 45.87
CA TRP A 167 -22.43 57.07 45.35
C TRP A 167 -22.98 57.01 43.92
N LYS A 168 -22.43 56.14 43.07
CA LYS A 168 -22.93 55.88 41.72
C LYS A 168 -24.31 55.22 41.75
N GLU A 169 -24.51 54.22 42.61
CA GLU A 169 -25.81 53.55 42.78
C GLU A 169 -26.87 54.50 43.31
N MET A 170 -26.51 55.37 44.26
CA MET A 170 -27.36 56.47 44.72
C MET A 170 -27.66 57.47 43.61
N ALA A 171 -26.71 57.76 42.72
CA ALA A 171 -26.92 58.60 41.55
C ALA A 171 -27.86 57.97 40.52
N ASP A 172 -27.69 56.69 40.22
CA ASP A 172 -28.56 55.93 39.32
C ASP A 172 -29.99 55.79 39.89
N LYS A 173 -30.12 55.70 41.22
CA LYS A 173 -31.41 55.71 41.95
C LYS A 173 -31.99 57.12 42.16
N GLY A 174 -31.31 58.17 41.71
CA GLY A 174 -31.76 59.56 41.84
C GLY A 174 -31.74 60.12 43.27
N GLN A 175 -31.08 59.46 44.21
CA GLN A 175 -31.00 59.80 45.64
C GLN A 175 -29.65 60.44 45.99
N ILE A 176 -29.20 61.44 45.21
CA ILE A 176 -27.92 62.11 45.48
C ILE A 176 -28.10 63.15 46.61
N PRO A 177 -27.37 63.05 47.73
CA PRO A 177 -27.41 64.07 48.76
C PRO A 177 -26.87 65.40 48.22
N ARG A 178 -27.59 66.51 48.47
CA ARG A 178 -27.09 67.84 48.09
C ARG A 178 -25.83 68.16 48.90
N ARG A 179 -24.73 68.50 48.22
CA ARG A 179 -23.51 68.96 48.88
C ARG A 179 -23.79 70.30 49.55
N HIS A 180 -23.92 70.31 50.88
CA HIS A 180 -23.87 71.55 51.65
C HIS A 180 -22.42 72.02 51.68
N THR A 181 -22.08 72.92 50.78
CA THR A 181 -20.83 73.70 50.89
C THR A 181 -21.04 74.72 51.99
N THR A 182 -20.58 74.43 53.20
CA THR A 182 -20.43 75.45 54.24
C THR A 182 -19.26 76.33 53.82
N ARG A 183 -19.58 77.54 53.34
CA ARG A 183 -18.58 78.57 53.02
C ARG A 183 -18.15 79.20 54.34
N ILE A 184 -16.91 78.92 54.77
CA ILE A 184 -16.19 79.65 55.82
C ILE A 184 -14.84 80.03 55.22
#